data_AF-L1J9H0-F1
#
_entry.id   AF-L1J9H0-F1
#
_cell.length_a   1.000
_cell.length_b   1.000
_cell.length_c   1.000
_cell.angle_alpha   90.00
_cell.angle_beta   90.00
_cell.angle_gamma   90.00
#
_symmetry.space_group_name_H-M   'P 1'
#
loop_
_entity.id
_entity.type
_entity.pdbx_description
1 polymer ?
#
loop_
_entity_poly.entity_id
_entity_poly.type
_entity_poly.pdbx_seq_one_letter_code
_entity_poly.pdbx_strand_id
1 'polypeptide(L)'
;MRTAVFLVPTLAILLLYGGKTTLATVIGGSIICYMLDFLGYQEPTFIAVWVTIAAMAVTLFISSIHLFLVLNSRVTTFNITLIYNMLIASGSLGIWASLQFSFMQRQQPRLVLVFERMLFCITPCSPTVIITWAIIGVNGMSAAPYVLLAVMTAAYFLFVLPVRSSFRMPRKDRPKTITPSMTDLDETVLGRYETAVQTLAYLLLPVMFKIAIHHAHLIASRDDVAGLLTWMLIRVIFHSLNQYIKLAPPWNFIAVTVAVYLFAFIVLAHFAGYLESAGAMILLSIMAVGVAVSGCLALGMPWFAMPVAALGGFFWVRFYYKRQ
;
A
#
# COMPACT_ATOMS: atom_id res chain seq x y z
N MET A 1 -11.70 7.02 13.06
CA MET A 1 -11.27 8.42 12.78
C MET A 1 -10.06 8.52 11.85
N ARG A 2 -8.98 7.73 12.03
CA ARG A 2 -7.78 7.79 11.16
C ARG A 2 -8.07 7.58 9.66
N THR A 3 -9.01 6.69 9.37
CA THR A 3 -9.43 6.30 8.03
C THR A 3 -10.07 7.45 7.25
N ALA A 4 -10.71 8.40 7.94
CA ALA A 4 -11.32 9.57 7.33
C ALA A 4 -10.29 10.53 6.72
N VAL A 5 -9.05 10.56 7.27
CA VAL A 5 -7.98 11.45 6.80
C VAL A 5 -7.63 11.20 5.33
N PHE A 6 -7.74 9.96 4.87
CA PHE A 6 -7.49 9.60 3.47
C PHE A 6 -8.77 9.52 2.65
N LEU A 7 -9.84 8.95 3.21
CA LEU A 7 -11.09 8.73 2.48
C LEU A 7 -11.84 10.02 2.15
N VAL A 8 -11.83 11.02 3.04
CA VAL A 8 -12.52 12.30 2.79
C VAL A 8 -11.88 13.08 1.63
N PRO A 9 -10.54 13.28 1.59
CA PRO A 9 -9.88 13.86 0.42
C PRO A 9 -10.12 13.06 -0.86
N THR A 10 -10.09 11.73 -0.79
CA THR A 10 -10.38 10.88 -1.95
C THR A 10 -11.81 11.06 -2.46
N LEU A 11 -12.81 11.14 -1.57
CA LEU A 11 -14.19 11.42 -1.97
C LEU A 11 -14.30 12.80 -2.65
N ALA A 12 -13.68 13.84 -2.08
CA ALA A 12 -13.69 15.18 -2.67
C ALA A 12 -13.09 15.17 -4.09
N ILE A 13 -11.95 14.48 -4.27
CA ILE A 13 -11.30 14.32 -5.57
C ILE A 13 -12.19 13.57 -6.56
N LEU A 14 -12.81 12.46 -6.13
CA LEU A 14 -13.73 11.69 -6.97
C LEU A 14 -14.94 12.53 -7.40
N LEU A 15 -15.50 13.35 -6.51
CA LEU A 15 -16.60 14.26 -6.85
C LEU A 15 -16.17 15.34 -7.85
N LEU A 16 -14.96 15.89 -7.69
CA LEU A 16 -14.40 16.88 -8.62
C LEU A 16 -14.22 16.29 -10.03
N TYR A 17 -13.64 15.09 -10.14
CA TYR A 17 -13.45 14.42 -11.43
C TYR A 17 -14.75 13.86 -12.02
N GLY A 18 -15.69 13.44 -11.17
CA GLY A 18 -16.98 12.90 -11.59
C GLY A 18 -17.93 13.94 -12.18
N GLY A 19 -17.66 15.23 -11.95
CA GLY A 19 -18.42 16.35 -12.51
C GLY A 19 -19.79 16.54 -11.88
N LYS A 20 -20.62 17.37 -12.54
CA LYS A 20 -21.93 17.80 -12.03
C LYS A 20 -22.91 16.65 -11.76
N THR A 21 -22.87 15.61 -12.60
CA THR A 21 -23.75 14.43 -12.48
C THR A 21 -23.47 13.66 -11.21
N THR A 22 -22.19 13.32 -10.97
CA THR A 22 -21.75 12.58 -9.78
C THR A 22 -22.02 13.39 -8.51
N LEU A 23 -21.79 14.71 -8.54
CA LEU A 23 -22.12 15.60 -7.43
C LEU A 23 -23.62 15.59 -7.11
N ALA A 24 -24.48 15.73 -8.14
CA ALA A 24 -25.93 15.71 -7.96
C ALA A 24 -26.42 14.38 -7.38
N THR A 25 -25.86 13.25 -7.83
CA THR A 25 -26.18 11.92 -7.29
C THR A 25 -25.83 11.79 -5.81
N VAL A 26 -24.63 12.26 -5.41
CA VAL A 26 -24.22 12.18 -4.00
C VAL A 26 -25.02 13.13 -3.12
N ILE A 27 -25.30 14.36 -3.58
CA ILE A 27 -26.15 15.30 -2.84
C ILE A 27 -27.57 14.73 -2.68
N GLY A 28 -28.20 14.29 -3.77
CA GLY A 28 -29.54 13.70 -3.73
C GLY A 28 -29.61 12.48 -2.83
N GLY A 29 -28.63 11.57 -2.94
CA GLY A 29 -28.53 10.41 -2.06
C GLY A 29 -28.31 10.78 -0.59
N SER A 30 -27.49 11.80 -0.31
CA SER A 30 -27.27 12.29 1.07
C SER A 30 -28.53 12.90 1.70
N ILE A 31 -29.36 13.60 0.93
CA ILE A 31 -30.64 14.14 1.38
C ILE A 31 -31.59 12.99 1.74
N ILE A 32 -31.69 11.96 0.89
CA ILE A 32 -32.52 10.78 1.16
C ILE A 32 -32.03 10.06 2.42
N CYS A 33 -30.73 9.85 2.56
CA CYS A 33 -30.14 9.23 3.75
C CYS A 33 -30.46 10.05 5.02
N TYR A 34 -30.33 11.37 4.95
CA TYR A 34 -30.65 12.26 6.07
C TYR A 34 -32.13 12.21 6.45
N MET A 35 -33.04 12.20 5.48
CA MET A 35 -34.48 12.09 5.75
C MET A 35 -34.85 10.76 6.42
N LEU A 36 -34.26 9.64 5.96
CA LEU A 36 -34.50 8.32 6.55
C LEU A 36 -33.92 8.21 7.97
N ASP A 37 -32.75 8.80 8.21
CA ASP A 37 -32.12 8.83 9.53
C ASP A 37 -32.94 9.72 10.50
N PHE A 38 -33.45 10.85 10.03
CA PHE A 38 -34.33 11.73 10.82
C PHE A 38 -35.63 11.03 11.26
N LEU A 39 -36.17 10.13 10.43
CA LEU A 39 -37.34 9.31 10.76
C LEU A 39 -37.00 8.13 11.71
N GLY A 40 -35.72 7.93 12.04
CA GLY A 40 -35.26 6.86 12.92
C GLY A 40 -35.12 5.50 12.24
N TYR A 41 -35.25 5.42 10.92
CA TYR A 41 -35.15 4.15 10.19
C TYR A 41 -33.69 3.81 9.82
N GLN A 42 -33.02 3.05 10.68
CA GLN A 42 -31.58 2.75 10.53
C GLN A 42 -31.27 1.79 9.37
N GLU A 43 -32.08 0.74 9.17
CA GLU A 43 -31.89 -0.26 8.11
C GLU A 43 -32.06 0.29 6.69
N PRO A 44 -33.13 1.05 6.35
CA PRO A 44 -33.25 1.63 5.02
C PRO A 44 -32.23 2.75 4.78
N THR A 45 -31.79 3.47 5.82
CA THR A 45 -30.69 4.44 5.70
C THR A 45 -29.40 3.74 5.25
N PHE A 46 -29.10 2.56 5.81
CA PHE A 46 -27.95 1.76 5.39
C PHE A 46 -28.03 1.34 3.91
N ILE A 47 -29.21 0.88 3.46
CA ILE A 47 -29.43 0.51 2.05
C ILE A 47 -29.28 1.74 1.15
N ALA A 48 -29.87 2.88 1.54
CA ALA A 48 -29.80 4.13 0.79
C ALA A 48 -28.35 4.62 0.60
N VAL A 49 -27.48 4.46 1.61
CA VAL A 49 -26.05 4.78 1.50
C VAL A 49 -25.38 3.92 0.43
N TRP A 50 -25.58 2.60 0.44
CA TRP A 50 -24.98 1.71 -0.55
C TRP A 50 -25.51 1.96 -1.97
N VAL A 51 -26.81 2.23 -2.10
CA VAL A 51 -27.43 2.61 -3.39
C VAL A 51 -26.81 3.92 -3.90
N THR A 52 -26.60 4.91 -3.02
CA THR A 52 -25.95 6.17 -3.38
C THR A 52 -24.53 5.97 -3.85
N ILE A 53 -23.75 5.13 -3.16
CA ILE A 53 -22.36 4.82 -3.53
C ILE A 53 -22.30 4.02 -4.84
N ALA A 54 -23.22 3.08 -5.05
CA ALA A 54 -23.33 2.34 -6.31
C ALA A 54 -23.70 3.27 -7.47
N ALA A 55 -24.67 4.16 -7.26
CA ALA A 55 -25.04 5.17 -8.25
C ALA A 55 -23.86 6.12 -8.56
N MET A 56 -23.12 6.56 -7.55
CA MET A 56 -21.90 7.35 -7.71
C MET A 56 -20.84 6.60 -8.52
N ALA A 57 -20.64 5.30 -8.27
CA ALA A 57 -19.70 4.48 -9.03
C ALA A 57 -20.12 4.36 -10.52
N VAL A 58 -21.42 4.23 -10.79
CA VAL A 58 -21.97 4.22 -12.16
C VAL A 58 -21.77 5.57 -12.84
N THR A 59 -22.04 6.69 -12.17
CA THR A 59 -21.83 8.01 -12.78
C THR A 59 -20.35 8.27 -13.07
N LEU A 60 -19.44 7.87 -12.16
CA LEU A 60 -17.99 7.95 -12.39
C LEU A 60 -17.56 7.11 -13.60
N PHE A 61 -18.14 5.91 -13.76
CA PHE A 61 -17.87 5.04 -14.91
C PHE A 61 -18.35 5.68 -16.22
N ILE A 62 -19.57 6.22 -16.25
CA ILE A 62 -20.11 6.92 -17.43
C ILE A 62 -19.28 8.15 -17.79
N SER A 63 -18.89 8.96 -16.79
CA SER A 63 -18.01 10.12 -16.98
C SER A 63 -16.65 9.69 -17.57
N SER A 64 -16.14 8.52 -17.16
CA SER A 64 -14.89 7.95 -17.71
C SER A 64 -15.05 7.48 -19.15
N ILE A 65 -16.21 6.93 -19.54
CA ILE A 65 -16.50 6.55 -20.93
C ILE A 65 -16.60 7.77 -21.85
N HIS A 66 -17.18 8.87 -21.38
CA HIS A 66 -17.26 10.09 -22.18
C HIS A 66 -15.85 10.62 -22.54
N LEU A 67 -14.90 10.56 -21.60
CA LEU A 67 -13.50 10.88 -21.86
C LEU A 67 -12.89 9.97 -22.95
N PHE A 68 -13.23 8.68 -22.93
CA PHE A 68 -12.76 7.69 -23.91
C PHE A 68 -13.25 7.98 -25.34
N LEU A 69 -14.53 8.35 -25.49
CA LEU A 69 -15.12 8.66 -26.80
C LEU A 69 -14.64 10.00 -27.37
N VAL A 70 -14.47 11.02 -26.52
CA VAL A 70 -14.05 12.36 -26.95
C VAL A 70 -12.58 12.41 -27.39
N LEU A 71 -11.68 11.69 -26.71
CA LEU A 71 -10.26 11.71 -27.08
C LEU A 71 -9.90 10.82 -28.28
N ASN A 72 -10.85 10.07 -28.86
CA ASN A 72 -10.65 9.14 -29.98
C ASN A 72 -9.42 8.23 -29.82
N SER A 73 -9.02 7.97 -28.56
CA SER A 73 -7.79 7.28 -28.20
C SER A 73 -8.13 5.85 -27.82
N ARG A 74 -7.45 4.89 -28.44
CA ARG A 74 -7.56 3.45 -28.17
C ARG A 74 -7.62 3.16 -26.67
N VAL A 75 -8.35 2.11 -26.26
CA VAL A 75 -8.42 1.68 -24.85
C VAL A 75 -7.00 1.39 -24.39
N THR A 76 -6.42 2.28 -23.60
CA THR A 76 -5.10 2.07 -23.02
C THR A 76 -5.27 1.28 -21.72
N THR A 77 -4.30 0.42 -21.41
CA THR A 77 -4.22 -0.29 -20.13
C THR A 77 -4.34 0.66 -18.94
N PHE A 78 -3.85 1.90 -19.11
CA PHE A 78 -3.97 2.99 -18.14
C PHE A 78 -5.43 3.29 -17.74
N ASN A 79 -6.32 3.48 -18.71
CA ASN A 79 -7.72 3.82 -18.44
C ASN A 79 -8.44 2.70 -17.68
N ILE A 80 -8.16 1.44 -18.04
CA ILE A 80 -8.73 0.27 -17.34
C ILE A 80 -8.27 0.26 -15.88
N THR A 81 -6.98 0.48 -15.62
CA THR A 81 -6.45 0.52 -14.24
C THR A 81 -7.01 1.67 -13.42
N LEU A 82 -7.26 2.82 -14.04
CA LEU A 82 -7.84 3.99 -13.37
C LEU A 82 -9.30 3.73 -12.97
N ILE A 83 -10.11 3.17 -13.87
CA ILE A 83 -11.50 2.78 -13.57
C ILE A 83 -11.53 1.76 -12.43
N TYR A 84 -10.67 0.73 -12.49
CA TYR A 84 -10.57 -0.28 -11.45
C TYR A 84 -10.24 0.34 -10.09
N ASN A 85 -9.30 1.29 -10.06
CA ASN A 85 -8.92 1.97 -8.82
C ASN A 85 -10.05 2.86 -8.27
N MET A 86 -10.82 3.55 -9.13
CA MET A 86 -11.99 4.33 -8.71
C MET A 86 -13.09 3.45 -8.12
N LEU A 87 -13.33 2.26 -8.70
CA LEU A 87 -14.30 1.30 -8.17
C LEU A 87 -13.88 0.81 -6.77
N ILE A 88 -12.61 0.45 -6.59
CA ILE A 88 -12.10 0.04 -5.26
C ILE A 88 -12.23 1.18 -4.25
N ALA A 89 -11.89 2.40 -4.62
CA ALA A 89 -12.02 3.56 -3.73
C ALA A 89 -13.47 3.79 -3.32
N SER A 90 -14.41 3.71 -4.26
CA SER A 90 -15.84 3.84 -3.97
C SER A 90 -16.35 2.72 -3.04
N GLY A 91 -15.90 1.47 -3.25
CA GLY A 91 -16.19 0.35 -2.35
C GLY A 91 -15.63 0.56 -0.94
N SER A 92 -14.41 1.12 -0.83
CA SER A 92 -13.80 1.43 0.47
C SER A 92 -14.56 2.52 1.24
N LEU A 93 -15.15 3.50 0.54
CA LEU A 93 -16.06 4.49 1.12
C LEU A 93 -17.34 3.84 1.64
N GLY A 94 -17.87 2.84 0.92
CA GLY A 94 -19.04 2.06 1.35
C GLY A 94 -18.78 1.26 2.62
N ILE A 95 -17.64 0.58 2.69
CA ILE A 95 -17.21 -0.14 3.91
C ILE A 95 -17.03 0.84 5.07
N TRP A 96 -16.42 2.01 4.82
CA TRP A 96 -16.24 3.04 5.84
C TRP A 96 -17.56 3.60 6.39
N ALA A 97 -18.51 3.89 5.50
CA ALA A 97 -19.84 4.37 5.87
C ALA A 97 -20.62 3.31 6.65
N SER A 98 -20.50 2.04 6.24
CA SER A 98 -21.10 0.90 6.91
C SER A 98 -20.67 0.80 8.38
N LEU A 99 -19.40 1.05 8.68
CA LEU A 99 -18.87 1.02 10.06
C LEU A 99 -19.47 2.10 10.99
N GLN A 100 -20.07 3.17 10.44
CA GLN A 100 -20.69 4.23 11.24
C GLN A 100 -22.04 3.81 11.86
N PHE A 101 -22.68 2.75 11.34
CA PHE A 101 -23.98 2.30 11.83
C PHE A 101 -23.86 1.46 13.11
N SER A 102 -24.43 1.98 14.20
CA SER A 102 -24.42 1.30 15.50
C SER A 102 -25.20 -0.02 15.53
N PHE A 103 -26.20 -0.20 14.63
CA PHE A 103 -26.96 -1.45 14.56
C PHE A 103 -26.06 -2.62 14.13
N MET A 104 -25.16 -2.38 13.18
CA MET A 104 -24.30 -3.43 12.63
C MET A 104 -23.25 -3.88 13.66
N GLN A 105 -22.77 -2.95 14.48
CA GLN A 105 -21.87 -3.23 15.61
C GLN A 105 -22.55 -4.11 16.67
N ARG A 106 -23.87 -3.95 16.87
CA ARG A 106 -24.64 -4.74 17.84
C ARG A 106 -25.01 -6.13 17.33
N GLN A 107 -25.46 -6.22 16.08
CA GLN A 107 -25.94 -7.50 15.51
C GLN A 107 -24.79 -8.44 15.13
N GLN A 108 -23.73 -7.94 14.50
CA GLN A 108 -22.65 -8.76 13.95
C GLN A 108 -21.26 -8.15 14.19
N PRO A 109 -20.75 -8.20 15.44
CA PRO A 109 -19.45 -7.62 15.80
C PRO A 109 -18.28 -8.24 15.03
N ARG A 110 -18.43 -9.48 14.55
CA ARG A 110 -17.41 -10.15 13.72
C ARG A 110 -17.24 -9.48 12.34
N LEU A 111 -18.34 -9.05 11.70
CA LEU A 111 -18.27 -8.38 10.40
C LEU A 111 -17.59 -7.01 10.52
N VAL A 112 -17.84 -6.30 11.62
CA VAL A 112 -17.22 -5.00 11.89
C VAL A 112 -15.69 -5.11 11.96
N LEU A 113 -15.16 -6.17 12.59
CA LEU A 113 -13.72 -6.42 12.61
C LEU A 113 -13.16 -6.75 11.22
N VAL A 114 -13.90 -7.51 10.41
CA VAL A 114 -13.50 -7.83 9.02
C VAL A 114 -13.49 -6.57 8.16
N PHE A 115 -14.50 -5.71 8.29
CA PHE A 115 -14.58 -4.43 7.59
C PHE A 115 -13.48 -3.46 8.02
N GLU A 116 -13.16 -3.37 9.31
CA GLU A 116 -12.02 -2.58 9.79
C GLU A 116 -10.72 -3.09 9.16
N ARG A 117 -10.48 -4.41 9.16
CA ARG A 117 -9.28 -5.01 8.55
C ARG A 117 -9.22 -4.79 7.04
N MET A 118 -10.31 -5.01 6.31
CA MET A 118 -10.38 -4.76 4.86
C MET A 118 -10.06 -3.31 4.53
N LEU A 119 -10.61 -2.38 5.30
CA LEU A 119 -10.41 -0.96 5.07
C LEU A 119 -8.94 -0.56 5.30
N PHE A 120 -8.31 -1.08 6.36
CA PHE A 120 -6.88 -0.89 6.60
C PHE A 120 -5.98 -1.55 5.53
N CYS A 121 -6.44 -2.66 4.93
CA CYS A 121 -5.75 -3.31 3.81
C CYS A 121 -5.83 -2.48 2.51
N ILE A 122 -7.00 -1.91 2.22
CA ILE A 122 -7.30 -1.25 0.93
C ILE A 122 -6.89 0.23 0.91
N THR A 123 -7.06 0.95 2.03
CA THR A 123 -6.86 2.42 2.09
C THR A 123 -5.45 2.87 1.69
N PRO A 124 -4.35 2.17 2.08
CA PRO A 124 -3.01 2.54 1.62
C PRO A 124 -2.79 2.34 0.13
N CYS A 125 -3.55 1.48 -0.55
CA CYS A 125 -3.32 1.13 -1.94
C CYS A 125 -4.12 2.00 -2.91
N SER A 126 -5.41 2.23 -2.65
CA SER A 126 -6.32 2.83 -3.63
C SER A 126 -6.46 4.36 -3.49
N PRO A 127 -6.90 4.90 -2.33
CA PRO A 127 -6.95 6.34 -2.04
C PRO A 127 -5.67 7.12 -2.33
N THR A 128 -4.52 6.54 -1.99
CA THR A 128 -3.18 7.13 -2.19
C THR A 128 -2.87 7.38 -3.67
N VAL A 129 -3.24 6.46 -4.54
CA VAL A 129 -3.09 6.61 -6.00
C VAL A 129 -3.98 7.74 -6.50
N ILE A 130 -5.25 7.81 -6.06
CA ILE A 130 -6.18 8.87 -6.47
C ILE A 130 -5.68 10.26 -6.04
N ILE A 131 -5.21 10.38 -4.79
CA ILE A 131 -4.64 11.64 -4.27
C ILE A 131 -3.40 12.03 -5.07
N THR A 132 -2.52 11.06 -5.36
CA THR A 132 -1.31 11.30 -6.16
C THR A 132 -1.67 11.83 -7.55
N TRP A 133 -2.65 11.21 -8.23
CA TRP A 133 -3.12 11.66 -9.54
C TRP A 133 -3.67 13.09 -9.51
N ALA A 134 -4.46 13.43 -8.49
CA ALA A 134 -5.00 14.77 -8.34
C ALA A 134 -3.89 15.83 -8.21
N ILE A 135 -2.86 15.54 -7.42
CA ILE A 135 -1.72 16.44 -7.21
C ILE A 135 -0.87 16.55 -8.48
N ILE A 136 -0.62 15.43 -9.18
CA ILE A 136 0.11 15.44 -10.46
C ILE A 136 -0.62 16.27 -11.52
N GLY A 137 -1.96 16.23 -11.53
CA GLY A 137 -2.76 17.04 -12.44
C GLY A 137 -2.50 18.55 -12.33
N VAL A 138 -2.03 19.02 -11.16
CA VAL A 138 -1.71 20.44 -10.91
C VAL A 138 -0.21 20.72 -11.05
N ASN A 139 0.65 19.86 -10.49
CA ASN A 139 2.10 20.10 -10.38
C ASN A 139 2.92 19.55 -11.56
N GLY A 140 2.31 18.78 -12.45
CA GLY A 140 3.00 18.13 -13.57
C GLY A 140 3.68 16.81 -13.20
N MET A 141 4.14 16.08 -14.23
CA MET A 141 4.60 14.68 -14.12
C MET A 141 6.00 14.52 -13.51
N SER A 142 6.82 15.58 -13.49
CA SER A 142 8.20 15.51 -13.00
C SER A 142 8.30 15.23 -11.48
N ALA A 143 7.34 15.73 -10.69
CA ALA A 143 7.28 15.52 -9.24
C ALA A 143 6.52 14.25 -8.81
N ALA A 144 5.94 13.53 -9.77
CA ALA A 144 5.03 12.42 -9.55
C ALA A 144 5.55 11.30 -8.59
N PRO A 145 6.79 10.79 -8.71
CA PRO A 145 7.27 9.73 -7.81
C PRO A 145 7.50 10.23 -6.37
N TYR A 146 7.88 11.49 -6.19
CA TYR A 146 8.11 12.08 -4.88
C TYR A 146 6.78 12.34 -4.14
N VAL A 147 5.77 12.81 -4.86
CA VAL A 147 4.40 12.97 -4.32
C VAL A 147 3.82 11.61 -3.91
N LEU A 148 3.95 10.61 -4.79
CA LEU A 148 3.47 9.26 -4.50
C LEU A 148 4.13 8.69 -3.24
N LEU A 149 5.45 8.83 -3.13
CA LEU A 149 6.21 8.41 -1.95
C LEU A 149 5.72 9.14 -0.69
N ALA A 150 5.53 10.46 -0.74
CA ALA A 150 5.06 11.23 0.41
C ALA A 150 3.67 10.78 0.89
N VAL A 151 2.72 10.60 -0.05
CA VAL A 151 1.35 10.15 0.24
C VAL A 151 1.34 8.70 0.76
N MET A 152 2.11 7.82 0.13
CA MET A 152 2.34 6.44 0.59
C MET A 152 2.94 6.40 1.99
N THR A 153 3.86 7.31 2.30
CA THR A 153 4.52 7.37 3.62
C THR A 153 3.53 7.77 4.70
N ALA A 154 2.71 8.79 4.44
CA ALA A 154 1.65 9.18 5.35
C ALA A 154 0.64 8.04 5.57
N ALA A 155 0.25 7.33 4.51
CA ALA A 155 -0.62 6.16 4.62
C ALA A 155 0.03 5.01 5.41
N TYR A 156 1.33 4.80 5.21
CA TYR A 156 2.10 3.78 5.90
C TYR A 156 2.09 3.98 7.42
N PHE A 157 2.40 5.19 7.87
CA PHE A 157 2.41 5.52 9.30
C PHE A 157 1.02 5.39 9.97
N LEU A 158 -0.05 5.65 9.23
CA LEU A 158 -1.40 5.64 9.78
C LEU A 158 -2.05 4.26 9.81
N PHE A 159 -1.75 3.40 8.81
CA PHE A 159 -2.48 2.15 8.59
C PHE A 159 -1.61 0.90 8.69
N VAL A 160 -0.36 0.93 8.21
CA VAL A 160 0.47 -0.28 8.08
C VAL A 160 1.15 -0.63 9.41
N LEU A 161 1.44 0.37 10.23
CA LEU A 161 1.99 0.16 11.56
C LEU A 161 1.04 -0.66 12.44
N PRO A 162 1.56 -1.41 13.42
CA PRO A 162 0.73 -2.22 14.30
C PRO A 162 -0.21 -1.35 15.13
N VAL A 163 -1.43 -1.21 14.64
CA VAL A 163 -2.51 -0.46 15.29
C VAL A 163 -3.49 -1.47 15.89
N ARG A 164 -3.91 -1.20 17.12
CA ARG A 164 -4.95 -1.97 17.80
C ARG A 164 -6.31 -1.70 17.18
N SER A 165 -7.13 -2.75 17.07
CA SER A 165 -8.51 -2.60 16.61
C SER A 165 -9.31 -1.64 17.50
N SER A 166 -10.09 -0.77 16.87
CA SER A 166 -10.93 0.22 17.57
C SER A 166 -12.10 -0.42 18.30
N PHE A 167 -12.47 -1.65 17.90
CA PHE A 167 -13.63 -2.39 18.39
C PHE A 167 -13.27 -3.46 19.43
N ARG A 168 -11.99 -3.59 19.79
CA ARG A 168 -11.54 -4.50 20.85
C ARG A 168 -11.24 -3.73 22.12
N MET A 169 -11.82 -4.17 23.24
CA MET A 169 -11.53 -3.59 24.55
C MET A 169 -10.15 -4.03 25.05
N PRO A 170 -9.35 -3.12 25.64
CA PRO A 170 -8.07 -3.49 26.22
C PRO A 170 -8.27 -4.48 27.38
N ARG A 171 -7.61 -5.64 27.32
CA ARG A 171 -7.61 -6.58 28.44
C ARG A 171 -6.71 -6.03 29.54
N LYS A 172 -7.30 -5.70 30.70
CA LYS A 172 -6.67 -4.95 31.80
C LYS A 172 -5.54 -5.72 32.52
N ASP A 173 -5.49 -7.05 32.42
CA ASP A 173 -4.71 -7.90 33.33
C ASP A 173 -3.48 -8.62 32.73
N ARG A 174 -2.84 -8.09 31.66
CA ARG A 174 -1.63 -8.73 31.10
C ARG A 174 -0.32 -8.03 31.47
N PRO A 175 0.69 -8.76 31.96
CA PRO A 175 2.03 -8.22 32.13
C PRO A 175 2.62 -7.82 30.77
N LYS A 176 3.28 -6.66 30.71
CA LYS A 176 4.00 -6.19 29.51
C LYS A 176 5.23 -7.09 29.29
N THR A 177 5.07 -8.14 28.50
CA THR A 177 6.20 -8.94 28.03
C THR A 177 7.02 -8.12 27.01
N ILE A 178 8.35 -8.20 27.09
CA ILE A 178 9.29 -7.43 26.24
C ILE A 178 9.20 -7.87 24.76
N THR A 179 8.74 -9.09 24.50
CA THR A 179 8.48 -9.63 23.16
C THR A 179 6.97 -9.73 22.93
N PRO A 180 6.45 -9.23 21.78
CA PRO A 180 5.05 -9.39 21.44
C PRO A 180 4.76 -10.89 21.30
N SER A 181 3.91 -11.42 22.18
CA SER A 181 3.48 -12.81 22.09
C SER A 181 2.62 -13.02 20.85
N MET A 182 2.53 -14.25 20.35
CA MET A 182 1.69 -14.58 19.18
C MET A 182 0.22 -14.16 19.39
N THR A 183 -0.25 -14.14 20.64
CA THR A 183 -1.58 -13.66 21.01
C THR A 183 -1.74 -12.14 21.02
N ASP A 184 -0.67 -11.35 21.18
CA ASP A 184 -0.75 -9.88 21.15
C ASP A 184 -0.86 -9.35 19.70
N LEU A 185 -0.47 -10.17 18.73
CA LEU A 185 -0.60 -9.90 17.30
C LEU A 185 -2.02 -10.20 16.77
N ASP A 186 -2.81 -10.97 17.53
CA ASP A 186 -4.23 -11.15 17.21
C ASP A 186 -5.06 -9.91 17.59
N GLU A 187 -4.51 -8.97 18.37
CA GLU A 187 -5.14 -7.70 18.75
C GLU A 187 -4.92 -6.57 17.72
N THR A 188 -3.95 -6.73 16.82
CA THR A 188 -3.69 -5.75 15.76
C THR A 188 -4.69 -5.90 14.61
N VAL A 189 -5.02 -4.78 13.95
CA VAL A 189 -5.99 -4.79 12.83
C VAL A 189 -5.46 -5.59 11.64
N LEU A 190 -4.21 -5.35 11.24
CA LEU A 190 -3.55 -6.12 10.20
C LEU A 190 -2.77 -7.28 10.81
N GLY A 191 -2.83 -8.41 10.11
CA GLY A 191 -1.95 -9.52 10.37
C GLY A 191 -0.57 -9.31 9.74
N ARG A 192 0.37 -10.16 10.16
CA ARG A 192 1.73 -10.25 9.63
C ARG A 192 1.75 -10.15 8.10
N TYR A 193 1.18 -11.12 7.39
CA TYR A 193 1.27 -11.18 5.93
C TYR A 193 0.78 -9.92 5.21
N GLU A 194 -0.27 -9.27 5.74
CA GLU A 194 -0.82 -8.04 5.15
C GLU A 194 0.13 -6.87 5.33
N THR A 195 0.70 -6.71 6.54
CA THR A 195 1.74 -5.69 6.77
C THR A 195 2.96 -5.92 5.88
N ALA A 196 3.40 -7.17 5.70
CA ALA A 196 4.52 -7.49 4.82
C ALA A 196 4.21 -7.11 3.36
N VAL A 197 3.03 -7.46 2.84
CA VAL A 197 2.61 -7.10 1.48
C VAL A 197 2.53 -5.57 1.30
N GLN A 198 1.97 -4.86 2.27
CA GLN A 198 1.89 -3.39 2.22
C GLN A 198 3.25 -2.71 2.34
N THR A 199 4.17 -3.26 3.15
CA THR A 199 5.55 -2.77 3.22
C THR A 199 6.27 -2.98 1.90
N LEU A 200 6.09 -4.12 1.26
CA LEU A 200 6.66 -4.39 -0.05
C LEU A 200 6.11 -3.43 -1.12
N ALA A 201 4.79 -3.20 -1.11
CA ALA A 201 4.16 -2.24 -2.00
C ALA A 201 4.70 -0.81 -1.77
N TYR A 202 4.83 -0.39 -0.52
CA TYR A 202 5.40 0.91 -0.16
C TYR A 202 6.82 1.10 -0.69
N LEU A 203 7.66 0.05 -0.66
CA LEU A 203 9.05 0.11 -1.12
C LEU A 203 9.18 0.07 -2.64
N LEU A 204 8.42 -0.81 -3.30
CA LEU A 204 8.58 -1.05 -4.73
C LEU A 204 7.83 -0.03 -5.58
N LEU A 205 6.62 0.37 -5.17
CA LEU A 205 5.70 1.10 -6.04
C LEU A 205 6.22 2.50 -6.45
N PRO A 206 6.79 3.34 -5.56
CA PRO A 206 7.38 4.62 -5.95
C PRO A 206 8.61 4.47 -6.86
N VAL A 207 9.42 3.43 -6.64
CA VAL A 207 10.61 3.13 -7.45
C VAL A 207 10.21 2.71 -8.86
N MET A 208 9.27 1.77 -8.97
CA MET A 208 8.73 1.33 -10.27
C MET A 208 8.08 2.49 -11.03
N PHE A 209 7.38 3.38 -10.33
CA PHE A 209 6.77 4.55 -10.94
C PHE A 209 7.81 5.55 -11.46
N LYS A 210 8.90 5.79 -10.72
CA LYS A 210 10.03 6.61 -11.18
C LYS A 210 10.68 6.05 -12.44
N ILE A 211 10.94 4.73 -12.46
CA ILE A 211 11.51 4.00 -13.61
C ILE A 211 10.60 4.12 -14.84
N ALA A 212 9.29 3.93 -14.67
CA ALA A 212 8.33 4.00 -15.77
C ALA A 212 8.30 5.39 -16.43
N ILE A 213 8.36 6.46 -15.64
CA ILE A 213 8.34 7.84 -16.15
C ILE A 213 9.66 8.19 -16.85
N HIS A 214 10.79 7.74 -16.32
CA HIS A 214 12.13 8.16 -16.79
C HIS A 214 12.86 7.06 -17.60
N HIS A 215 12.13 6.15 -18.24
CA HIS A 215 12.68 4.98 -18.94
C HIS A 215 13.77 5.30 -20.00
N ALA A 216 13.85 6.53 -20.52
CA ALA A 216 14.89 6.98 -21.44
C ALA A 216 16.15 7.56 -20.76
N HIS A 217 16.03 8.08 -19.53
CA HIS A 217 17.12 8.68 -18.75
C HIS A 217 16.98 8.30 -17.27
N LEU A 218 17.19 7.02 -16.97
CA LEU A 218 17.10 6.47 -15.61
C LEU A 218 18.10 7.11 -14.63
N ILE A 219 19.13 7.80 -15.14
CA ILE A 219 20.26 8.34 -14.37
C ILE A 219 20.64 9.72 -14.94
N ALA A 220 19.82 10.75 -14.71
CA ALA A 220 20.23 12.13 -14.96
C ALA A 220 21.01 12.73 -13.76
N SER A 221 20.78 12.23 -12.54
CA SER A 221 21.55 12.60 -11.34
C SER A 221 21.77 11.38 -10.44
N ARG A 222 23.02 11.14 -10.05
CA ARG A 222 23.42 10.05 -9.12
C ARG A 222 22.85 10.25 -7.70
N ASP A 223 22.47 11.47 -7.35
CA ASP A 223 22.10 11.85 -5.98
C ASP A 223 20.61 11.54 -5.66
N ASP A 224 19.77 11.49 -6.69
CA ASP A 224 18.31 11.38 -6.58
C ASP A 224 17.80 9.95 -6.34
N VAL A 225 18.59 8.94 -6.69
CA VAL A 225 18.24 7.52 -6.45
C VAL A 225 18.79 7.07 -5.11
N ALA A 226 20.00 7.53 -4.75
CA ALA A 226 20.59 7.31 -3.44
C ALA A 226 19.75 7.98 -2.34
N GLY A 227 19.29 9.22 -2.51
CA GLY A 227 18.47 9.90 -1.51
C GLY A 227 17.15 9.18 -1.19
N LEU A 228 16.46 8.67 -2.22
CA LEU A 228 15.15 8.02 -2.09
C LEU A 228 15.22 6.63 -1.44
N LEU A 229 16.28 5.87 -1.75
CA LEU A 229 16.57 4.59 -1.09
C LEU A 229 17.07 4.79 0.35
N THR A 230 17.98 5.74 0.58
CA THR A 230 18.72 5.83 1.84
C THR A 230 17.87 6.38 3.00
N TRP A 231 16.93 7.30 2.74
CA TRP A 231 16.18 7.96 3.82
C TRP A 231 14.93 7.22 4.30
N MET A 232 14.28 6.42 3.44
CA MET A 232 13.00 5.77 3.80
C MET A 232 13.11 4.28 4.16
N LEU A 233 14.13 3.57 3.67
CA LEU A 233 14.30 2.14 3.94
C LEU A 233 14.65 1.83 5.42
N ILE A 234 15.47 2.66 6.08
CA ILE A 234 16.01 2.33 7.41
C ILE A 234 15.03 2.58 8.58
N ARG A 235 14.06 3.49 8.50
CA ARG A 235 13.14 3.71 9.64
C ARG A 235 11.84 2.91 9.51
N VAL A 236 11.35 2.80 8.29
CA VAL A 236 10.07 2.16 7.96
C VAL A 236 10.17 0.64 8.14
N ILE A 237 11.21 0.02 7.54
CA ILE A 237 11.39 -1.43 7.58
C ILE A 237 11.55 -1.92 9.01
N PHE A 238 12.34 -1.23 9.84
CA PHE A 238 12.53 -1.64 11.22
C PHE A 238 11.25 -1.54 12.02
N HIS A 239 10.42 -0.53 11.79
CA HIS A 239 9.21 -0.36 12.58
C HIS A 239 8.12 -1.37 12.21
N SER A 240 7.92 -1.71 10.92
CA SER A 240 7.00 -2.80 10.54
C SER A 240 7.56 -4.18 10.78
N LEU A 241 8.82 -4.41 10.43
CA LEU A 241 9.39 -5.75 10.48
C LEU A 241 9.93 -6.12 11.85
N ASN A 242 9.86 -5.23 12.85
CA ASN A 242 10.26 -5.54 14.22
C ASN A 242 9.59 -6.82 14.76
N GLN A 243 8.37 -7.12 14.30
CA GLN A 243 7.62 -8.31 14.69
C GLN A 243 8.19 -9.61 14.10
N TYR A 244 8.99 -9.53 13.03
CA TYR A 244 9.60 -10.65 12.34
C TYR A 244 11.08 -10.81 12.66
N ILE A 245 11.72 -9.73 13.09
CA ILE A 245 13.13 -9.73 13.38
C ILE A 245 13.35 -10.36 14.75
N LYS A 246 14.01 -11.51 14.78
CA LYS A 246 14.29 -12.24 16.02
C LYS A 246 15.66 -11.93 16.62
N LEU A 247 16.52 -11.20 15.90
CA LEU A 247 17.83 -10.84 16.43
C LEU A 247 17.73 -9.72 17.47
N ALA A 248 18.56 -9.84 18.50
CA ALA A 248 18.76 -8.77 19.46
C ALA A 248 19.45 -7.56 18.80
N PRO A 249 19.10 -6.33 19.20
CA PRO A 249 19.92 -5.15 18.91
C PRO A 249 21.36 -5.34 19.39
N PRO A 250 22.38 -4.88 18.63
CA PRO A 250 22.33 -4.08 17.39
C PRO A 250 22.33 -4.92 16.09
N TRP A 251 22.40 -6.25 16.18
CA TRP A 251 22.60 -7.13 15.02
C TRP A 251 21.40 -7.18 14.08
N ASN A 252 20.19 -6.96 14.61
CA ASN A 252 19.00 -6.74 13.79
C ASN A 252 19.21 -5.58 12.80
N PHE A 253 19.81 -4.47 13.24
CA PHE A 253 20.05 -3.28 12.43
C PHE A 253 21.01 -3.55 11.29
N ILE A 254 22.07 -4.27 11.58
CA ILE A 254 23.10 -4.58 10.59
C ILE A 254 22.55 -5.57 9.55
N ALA A 255 21.90 -6.65 9.99
CA ALA A 255 21.41 -7.70 9.09
C ALA A 255 20.35 -7.18 8.11
N VAL A 256 19.35 -6.44 8.61
CA VAL A 256 18.28 -5.90 7.76
C VAL A 256 18.81 -4.82 6.82
N THR A 257 19.67 -3.92 7.32
CA THR A 257 20.32 -2.90 6.48
C THR A 257 21.08 -3.56 5.33
N VAL A 258 21.97 -4.51 5.62
CA VAL A 258 22.75 -5.21 4.58
C VAL A 258 21.84 -5.90 3.57
N ALA A 259 20.80 -6.61 4.01
CA ALA A 259 19.87 -7.30 3.11
C ALA A 259 19.19 -6.32 2.15
N VAL A 260 18.70 -5.21 2.67
CA VAL A 260 17.93 -4.23 1.92
C VAL A 260 18.80 -3.44 0.96
N TYR A 261 19.98 -2.98 1.38
CA TYR A 261 20.89 -2.21 0.52
C TYR A 261 21.47 -3.07 -0.61
N LEU A 262 21.85 -4.32 -0.33
CA LEU A 262 22.32 -5.23 -1.37
C LEU A 262 21.22 -5.55 -2.38
N PHE A 263 19.98 -5.77 -1.92
CA PHE A 263 18.85 -6.01 -2.81
C PHE A 263 18.54 -4.79 -3.69
N ALA A 264 18.50 -3.59 -3.08
CA ALA A 264 18.31 -2.35 -3.82
C ALA A 264 19.40 -2.13 -4.88
N PHE A 265 20.65 -2.43 -4.54
CA PHE A 265 21.77 -2.33 -5.47
C PHE A 265 21.64 -3.29 -6.66
N ILE A 266 21.26 -4.56 -6.42
CA ILE A 266 21.03 -5.55 -7.48
C ILE A 266 19.96 -5.06 -8.46
N VAL A 267 18.84 -4.55 -7.94
CA VAL A 267 17.74 -4.03 -8.77
C VAL A 267 18.21 -2.83 -9.59
N LEU A 268 18.94 -1.90 -8.97
CA LEU A 268 19.45 -0.71 -9.64
C LEU A 268 20.48 -1.06 -10.73
N ALA A 269 21.42 -1.97 -10.45
CA ALA A 269 22.40 -2.44 -11.41
C ALA A 269 21.72 -3.09 -12.63
N HIS A 270 20.61 -3.81 -12.41
CA HIS A 270 19.81 -4.41 -13.47
C HIS A 270 19.15 -3.38 -14.38
N PHE A 271 18.47 -2.38 -13.83
CA PHE A 271 17.87 -1.32 -14.64
C PHE A 271 18.90 -0.41 -15.31
N ALA A 272 20.09 -0.27 -14.72
CA ALA A 272 21.17 0.54 -15.29
C ALA A 272 21.96 -0.17 -16.40
N GLY A 273 21.66 -1.44 -16.70
CA GLY A 273 22.33 -2.19 -17.76
C GLY A 273 23.77 -2.62 -17.43
N TYR A 274 24.21 -2.50 -16.17
CA TYR A 274 25.58 -2.85 -15.76
C TYR A 274 25.83 -4.37 -15.70
N LEU A 275 24.83 -5.21 -15.98
CA LEU A 275 24.90 -6.67 -15.85
C LEU A 275 25.55 -7.41 -17.03
N GLU A 276 26.04 -6.76 -18.09
CA GLU A 276 26.48 -7.52 -19.28
C GLU A 276 27.87 -8.17 -19.15
N SER A 277 28.68 -7.80 -18.15
CA SER A 277 30.05 -8.31 -18.01
C SER A 277 30.15 -9.58 -17.15
N ALA A 278 31.14 -10.44 -17.45
CA ALA A 278 31.44 -11.61 -16.61
C ALA A 278 31.82 -11.24 -15.16
N GLY A 279 32.42 -10.06 -14.95
CA GLY A 279 32.67 -9.51 -13.63
C GLY A 279 31.40 -9.13 -12.87
N ALA A 280 30.37 -8.65 -13.57
CA ALA A 280 29.07 -8.34 -12.98
C ALA A 280 28.36 -9.60 -12.48
N MET A 281 28.50 -10.74 -13.18
CA MET A 281 27.93 -12.02 -12.73
C MET A 281 28.46 -12.45 -11.36
N ILE A 282 29.77 -12.33 -11.14
CA ILE A 282 30.42 -12.69 -9.87
C ILE A 282 29.95 -11.74 -8.77
N LEU A 283 29.97 -10.43 -9.03
CA LEU A 283 29.52 -9.41 -8.09
C LEU A 283 28.05 -9.63 -7.70
N LEU A 284 27.16 -9.85 -8.67
CA LEU A 284 25.74 -10.08 -8.43
C LEU A 284 25.50 -11.35 -7.63
N SER A 285 26.29 -12.40 -7.86
CA SER A 285 26.22 -13.65 -7.10
C SER A 285 26.59 -13.43 -5.63
N ILE A 286 27.67 -12.69 -5.37
CA ILE A 286 28.09 -12.34 -4.00
C ILE A 286 27.01 -11.51 -3.31
N MET A 287 26.45 -10.52 -4.00
CA MET A 287 25.40 -9.66 -3.45
C MET A 287 24.12 -10.44 -3.20
N ALA A 288 23.67 -11.31 -4.11
CA ALA A 288 22.47 -12.12 -3.96
C ALA A 288 22.59 -13.13 -2.80
N VAL A 289 23.77 -13.75 -2.65
CA VAL A 289 24.09 -14.58 -1.48
C VAL A 289 24.05 -13.73 -0.21
N GLY A 290 24.64 -12.53 -0.23
CA GLY A 290 24.62 -11.58 0.87
C GLY A 290 23.20 -11.22 1.30
N VAL A 291 22.31 -10.89 0.36
CA VAL A 291 20.88 -10.63 0.61
C VAL A 291 20.21 -11.84 1.27
N ALA A 292 20.40 -13.03 0.72
CA ALA A 292 19.76 -14.25 1.21
C ALA A 292 20.21 -14.59 2.64
N VAL A 293 21.52 -14.55 2.90
CA VAL A 293 22.09 -14.87 4.21
C VAL A 293 21.70 -13.83 5.26
N SER A 294 21.81 -12.54 4.93
CA SER A 294 21.45 -11.45 5.86
C SER A 294 19.94 -11.39 6.14
N GLY A 295 19.10 -11.71 5.16
CA GLY A 295 17.66 -11.87 5.37
C GLY A 295 17.30 -13.05 6.27
N CYS A 296 17.91 -14.22 6.04
CA CYS A 296 17.72 -15.41 6.91
C CYS A 296 18.21 -15.17 8.33
N LEU A 297 19.35 -14.46 8.47
CA LEU A 297 19.84 -13.99 9.77
C LEU A 297 18.78 -13.11 10.43
N ALA A 298 18.30 -12.05 9.78
CA ALA A 298 17.31 -11.15 10.36
C ALA A 298 16.04 -11.87 10.85
N LEU A 299 15.57 -12.89 10.13
CA LEU A 299 14.41 -13.71 10.49
C LEU A 299 14.66 -14.71 11.65
N GLY A 300 15.92 -14.83 12.10
CA GLY A 300 16.33 -15.78 13.13
C GLY A 300 16.23 -17.24 12.68
N MET A 301 16.49 -17.51 11.39
CA MET A 301 16.58 -18.88 10.91
C MET A 301 17.78 -19.60 11.56
N PRO A 302 17.66 -20.92 11.81
CA PRO A 302 18.76 -21.67 12.39
C PRO A 302 19.96 -21.71 11.43
N TRP A 303 21.17 -21.72 11.99
CA TRP A 303 22.43 -21.63 11.24
C TRP A 303 22.58 -22.70 10.15
N PHE A 304 22.04 -23.91 10.37
CA PHE A 304 22.09 -25.01 9.40
C PHE A 304 21.23 -24.77 8.15
N ALA A 305 20.25 -23.88 8.19
CA ALA A 305 19.39 -23.57 7.05
C ALA A 305 19.95 -22.45 6.15
N MET A 306 20.94 -21.69 6.63
CA MET A 306 21.55 -20.58 5.89
C MET A 306 22.27 -21.01 4.60
N PRO A 307 22.99 -22.15 4.53
CA PRO A 307 23.60 -22.60 3.28
C PRO A 307 22.59 -22.81 2.15
N VAL A 308 21.37 -23.24 2.48
CA VAL A 308 20.29 -23.43 1.48
C VAL A 308 19.89 -22.09 0.87
N ALA A 309 19.75 -21.04 1.69
CA ALA A 309 19.44 -19.70 1.22
C ALA A 309 20.58 -19.10 0.37
N ALA A 310 21.83 -19.32 0.79
CA ALA A 310 23.01 -18.91 0.01
C ALA A 310 23.04 -19.58 -1.37
N LEU A 311 22.81 -20.90 -1.42
CA LEU A 311 22.71 -21.63 -2.69
C LEU A 311 21.56 -21.12 -3.55
N GLY A 312 20.39 -20.83 -2.96
CA GLY A 312 19.25 -20.23 -3.66
C GLY A 312 19.61 -18.91 -4.34
N GLY A 313 20.28 -18.00 -3.63
CA GLY A 313 20.76 -16.73 -4.20
C GLY A 313 21.76 -16.95 -5.33
N PHE A 314 22.72 -17.86 -5.16
CA PHE A 314 23.71 -18.19 -6.19
C PHE A 314 23.09 -18.78 -7.46
N PHE A 315 22.17 -19.75 -7.31
CA PHE A 315 21.51 -20.39 -8.44
C PHE A 315 20.55 -19.44 -9.15
N TRP A 316 19.90 -18.53 -8.44
CA TRP A 316 19.04 -17.51 -9.05
C TRP A 316 19.83 -16.63 -10.03
N VAL A 317 21.01 -16.15 -9.63
CA VAL A 317 21.89 -15.36 -10.52
C VAL A 317 22.38 -16.18 -11.71
N ARG A 318 22.81 -17.43 -11.49
CA ARG A 318 23.22 -18.32 -12.60
C ARG A 318 22.09 -18.59 -13.58
N PHE A 319 20.87 -18.76 -13.10
CA PHE A 319 19.69 -18.94 -13.94
C PHE A 319 19.42 -17.69 -14.78
N TYR A 320 19.55 -16.51 -14.18
CA TYR A 320 19.37 -15.23 -14.87
C TYR A 320 20.32 -15.08 -16.07
N TYR A 321 21.62 -15.33 -15.87
CA TYR A 321 22.64 -15.21 -16.93
C TYR A 321 22.61 -16.33 -17.97
N LYS A 322 22.08 -17.52 -17.62
CA LYS A 322 21.91 -18.61 -18.61
C LYS A 322 20.76 -18.36 -19.59
N ARG A 323 19.86 -17.43 -19.27
CA ARG A 323 18.64 -17.16 -20.04
C ARG A 323 18.78 -15.96 -20.99
N GLN A 324 19.80 -15.14 -20.79
CA GLN A 324 20.26 -14.12 -21.73
C GLN A 324 21.17 -14.76 -22.78
#